data_AF-A0A1L9PXD8-F1
#
_entry.id   AF-A0A1L9PXD8-F1
#
_cell.length_a   1.000
_cell.length_b   1.000
_cell.length_c   1.000
_cell.angle_alpha   90.00
_cell.angle_beta   90.00
_cell.angle_gamma   90.00
#
_symmetry.space_group_name_H-M   'P 1'
#
loop_
_entity.id
_entity.type
_entity.pdbx_description
1 polymer ?
#
loop_
_entity_poly.entity_id
_entity_poly.type
_entity_poly.pdbx_seq_one_letter_code
_entity_poly.pdbx_strand_id
1 'polypeptide(L)'
;MAPSIAESPKADVVVPVKTDTVETKPKIRRAIDEEGGTTTASFPNYLPIWDHSEKYPPLEPFTHTEHGLDADPSFSDLLGPGSKIQKLTPTTGSEVTGVQLSKLSSKGKDQLALLVAQRKVVAFRDQDLASLPIQDALDFGGYFGRHHIHPTSGAPDGYPQIHLVHRKGNKGEQDAFFAEKNSTVAWHSDVTYEQQPPGTTFLYILDTPEVGGDTAFVNQVEAYNRLSPAIKERLHGLKAVHSGFEQAEFSRQRGGVVRRDPVKNEHPIVRTHPATGEKALFVNGGFTRSIVGLKKEESDALLGFLLNHIGRGIDYQARVRWAPGTVVVWDNRVTAHSAIVDWTTGERRHLARITPQAERPYETPYVPEE
;
A
#
# COMPACT_ATOMS: atom_id res chain seq x y z
N MET A 1 22.24 52.34 -42.44
CA MET A 1 21.41 52.77 -43.57
C MET A 1 21.40 51.65 -44.60
N ALA A 2 20.42 50.76 -44.49
CA ALA A 2 20.07 49.73 -45.46
C ALA A 2 18.57 49.41 -45.27
N PRO A 3 17.85 49.03 -46.33
CA PRO A 3 16.49 49.52 -46.60
C PRO A 3 15.37 48.58 -46.13
N SER A 4 14.21 49.22 -45.91
CA SER A 4 12.86 48.65 -45.88
C SER A 4 12.49 47.94 -47.19
N ILE A 5 11.62 46.92 -47.11
CA ILE A 5 10.66 46.33 -48.09
C ILE A 5 10.26 44.94 -47.50
N ALA A 6 9.03 44.45 -47.41
CA ALA A 6 7.68 44.95 -47.67
C ALA A 6 6.69 44.09 -46.85
N GLU A 7 5.54 44.67 -46.48
CA GLU A 7 4.44 43.96 -45.83
C GLU A 7 3.71 43.03 -46.81
N SER A 8 3.53 41.76 -46.40
CA SER A 8 2.62 40.83 -47.05
C SER A 8 1.18 41.03 -46.51
N PRO A 9 0.14 40.90 -47.35
CA PRO A 9 -1.24 41.11 -46.92
C PRO A 9 -1.66 40.03 -45.91
N LYS A 10 -2.12 40.45 -44.72
CA LYS A 10 -2.78 39.57 -43.76
C LYS A 10 -4.20 39.30 -44.24
N ALA A 11 -4.49 38.03 -44.55
CA ALA A 11 -5.86 37.57 -44.69
C ALA A 11 -6.45 37.41 -43.28
N ASP A 12 -7.49 38.18 -42.96
CA ASP A 12 -8.27 38.01 -41.75
C ASP A 12 -9.09 36.71 -41.85
N VAL A 13 -8.51 35.62 -41.33
CA VAL A 13 -9.26 34.38 -41.09
C VAL A 13 -10.04 34.58 -39.79
N VAL A 14 -11.29 35.00 -39.91
CA VAL A 14 -12.25 34.93 -38.80
C VAL A 14 -12.54 33.45 -38.53
N VAL A 15 -11.82 32.88 -37.56
CA VAL A 15 -12.14 31.56 -37.03
C VAL A 15 -13.34 31.75 -36.10
N PRO A 16 -14.50 31.11 -36.37
CA PRO A 16 -15.63 31.20 -35.45
C PRO A 16 -15.23 30.55 -34.12
N VAL A 17 -15.20 31.35 -33.06
CA VAL A 17 -15.08 30.84 -31.69
C VAL A 17 -16.34 30.05 -31.40
N LYS A 18 -16.26 28.73 -31.50
CA LYS A 18 -17.22 27.86 -30.82
C LYS A 18 -17.02 28.08 -29.33
N THR A 19 -17.92 28.84 -28.73
CA THR A 19 -18.19 28.75 -27.30
C THR A 19 -18.84 27.40 -27.04
N ASP A 20 -18.01 26.37 -26.96
CA ASP A 20 -18.41 25.09 -26.40
C ASP A 20 -18.52 25.30 -24.88
N THR A 21 -19.68 25.79 -24.44
CA THR A 21 -20.15 25.55 -23.07
C THR A 21 -20.44 24.07 -22.94
N VAL A 22 -19.39 23.25 -22.80
CA VAL A 22 -19.54 21.90 -22.28
C VAL A 22 -19.65 22.07 -20.77
N GLU A 23 -20.88 22.05 -20.26
CA GLU A 23 -21.10 21.57 -18.90
C GLU A 23 -20.56 20.13 -18.84
N THR A 24 -19.27 19.99 -18.51
CA THR A 24 -18.68 18.67 -18.27
C THR A 24 -19.24 18.18 -16.95
N LYS A 25 -20.34 17.44 -17.02
CA LYS A 25 -20.82 16.62 -15.90
C LYS A 25 -19.61 15.92 -15.28
N PRO A 26 -19.46 15.93 -13.94
CA PRO A 26 -18.30 15.32 -13.30
C PRO A 26 -18.16 13.87 -13.77
N LYS A 27 -16.95 13.56 -14.25
CA LYS A 27 -16.62 12.28 -14.89
C LYS A 27 -16.57 11.19 -13.83
N ILE A 28 -17.73 10.63 -13.47
CA ILE A 28 -17.77 9.38 -12.70
C ILE A 28 -17.41 8.27 -13.67
N ARG A 29 -16.27 7.63 -13.42
CA ARG A 29 -15.81 6.46 -14.17
C ARG A 29 -16.09 5.22 -13.33
N ARG A 30 -16.78 4.23 -13.88
CA ARG A 30 -17.08 2.96 -13.19
C ARG A 30 -16.49 1.80 -13.97
N ALA A 31 -15.90 0.83 -13.28
CA ALA A 31 -15.37 -0.36 -13.94
C ALA A 31 -16.46 -1.15 -14.68
N ILE A 32 -17.69 -1.21 -14.15
CA ILE A 32 -18.81 -1.91 -14.80
C ILE A 32 -19.17 -1.32 -16.17
N ASP A 33 -19.12 0.00 -16.31
CA ASP A 33 -19.41 0.68 -17.58
C ASP A 33 -18.35 0.33 -18.63
N GLU A 34 -17.09 0.27 -18.20
CA GLU A 34 -15.96 -0.15 -19.03
C GLU A 34 -15.94 -1.65 -19.34
N GLU A 35 -16.78 -2.44 -18.67
CA GLU A 35 -17.01 -3.87 -18.94
C GLU A 35 -18.26 -4.11 -19.81
N GLY A 36 -18.90 -3.04 -20.30
CA GLY A 36 -20.09 -3.13 -21.16
C GLY A 36 -21.40 -3.30 -20.38
N GLY A 37 -21.44 -2.93 -19.10
CA GLY A 37 -22.64 -2.93 -18.27
C GLY A 37 -22.97 -4.28 -17.62
N THR A 38 -22.22 -5.35 -17.93
CA THR A 38 -22.26 -6.64 -17.23
C THR A 38 -20.86 -6.99 -16.74
N THR A 39 -20.74 -7.82 -15.71
CA THR A 39 -19.45 -8.18 -15.12
C THR A 39 -19.33 -9.66 -14.82
N THR A 40 -18.12 -10.19 -14.95
CA THR A 40 -17.73 -11.54 -14.51
C THR A 40 -17.04 -11.53 -13.15
N ALA A 41 -16.93 -10.37 -12.48
CA ALA A 41 -16.32 -10.29 -11.16
C ALA A 41 -17.11 -11.14 -10.14
N SER A 42 -16.40 -11.93 -9.32
CA SER A 42 -17.06 -12.74 -8.29
C SER A 42 -17.78 -11.90 -7.24
N PHE A 43 -17.35 -10.65 -7.06
CA PHE A 43 -17.91 -9.69 -6.11
C PHE A 43 -18.23 -8.35 -6.78
N PRO A 44 -19.36 -8.22 -7.51
CA PRO A 44 -19.70 -7.01 -8.25
C PRO A 44 -19.84 -5.75 -7.39
N ASN A 45 -20.25 -5.90 -6.13
CA ASN A 45 -20.38 -4.81 -5.16
C ASN A 45 -19.03 -4.17 -4.79
N TYR A 46 -17.90 -4.83 -5.11
CA TYR A 46 -16.55 -4.29 -4.95
C TYR A 46 -15.97 -3.71 -6.25
N LEU A 47 -16.74 -3.55 -7.32
CA LEU A 47 -16.22 -2.93 -8.54
C LEU A 47 -15.85 -1.45 -8.29
N PRO A 48 -14.66 -1.01 -8.77
CA PRO A 48 -14.19 0.33 -8.47
C PRO A 48 -14.97 1.42 -9.20
N ILE A 49 -15.22 2.49 -8.45
CA ILE A 49 -15.72 3.78 -8.92
C ILE A 49 -14.65 4.85 -8.69
N TRP A 50 -14.49 5.69 -9.71
CA TRP A 50 -13.61 6.85 -9.73
C TRP A 50 -14.44 8.09 -9.97
N ASP A 51 -14.95 8.69 -8.89
CA ASP A 51 -15.57 10.02 -8.93
C ASP A 51 -14.50 11.13 -8.88
N HIS A 52 -14.42 11.92 -9.94
CA HIS A 52 -13.52 13.07 -10.07
C HIS A 52 -14.02 14.34 -9.35
N SER A 53 -15.29 14.40 -8.97
CA SER A 53 -15.87 15.50 -8.18
C SER A 53 -15.56 15.38 -6.69
N GLU A 54 -15.29 14.17 -6.20
CA GLU A 54 -14.97 13.94 -4.80
C GLU A 54 -13.68 14.65 -4.40
N LYS A 55 -13.75 15.32 -3.24
CA LYS A 55 -12.61 15.92 -2.55
C LYS A 55 -12.65 15.53 -1.09
N TYR A 56 -11.50 15.13 -0.58
CA TYR A 56 -11.32 14.78 0.82
C TYR A 56 -10.48 15.87 1.49
N PRO A 57 -10.83 16.26 2.73
CA PRO A 57 -10.02 17.20 3.48
C PRO A 57 -8.62 16.60 3.77
N PRO A 58 -7.64 17.45 4.13
CA PRO A 58 -6.39 17.00 4.73
C PRO A 58 -6.66 16.04 5.90
N LEU A 59 -5.74 15.10 6.12
CA LEU A 59 -5.83 14.22 7.27
C LEU A 59 -5.38 14.97 8.52
N GLU A 60 -6.24 14.96 9.53
CA GLU A 60 -5.92 15.50 10.85
C GLU A 60 -5.25 14.43 11.72
N PRO A 61 -4.32 14.81 12.61
CA PRO A 61 -3.77 13.90 13.61
C PRO A 61 -4.86 13.24 14.47
N PHE A 62 -4.60 12.01 14.91
CA PHE A 62 -5.48 11.29 15.83
C PHE A 62 -4.67 10.46 16.82
N THR A 63 -5.27 10.17 17.97
CA THR A 63 -4.67 9.26 18.96
C THR A 63 -4.82 7.82 18.48
N HIS A 64 -3.71 7.16 18.21
CA HIS A 64 -3.67 5.73 17.87
C HIS A 64 -3.54 4.88 19.15
N THR A 65 -4.30 3.80 19.22
CA THR A 65 -4.21 2.77 20.26
C THR A 65 -3.39 1.59 19.72
N GLU A 66 -2.29 1.25 20.41
CA GLU A 66 -1.49 0.08 20.04
C GLU A 66 -2.06 -1.20 20.65
N HIS A 67 -2.96 -1.85 19.91
CA HIS A 67 -3.63 -3.09 20.32
C HIS A 67 -2.67 -4.27 20.57
N GLY A 68 -1.47 -4.27 19.97
CA GLY A 68 -0.49 -5.32 20.23
C GLY A 68 0.06 -5.32 21.67
N LEU A 69 -0.04 -4.20 22.40
CA LEU A 69 0.41 -4.11 23.80
C LEU A 69 -0.58 -4.77 24.78
N ASP A 70 -1.86 -4.85 24.42
CA ASP A 70 -2.93 -5.41 25.26
C ASP A 70 -3.12 -6.92 25.03
N ALA A 71 -2.36 -7.51 24.11
CA ALA A 71 -2.49 -8.89 23.69
C ALA A 71 -1.90 -9.89 24.69
N ASP A 72 -2.63 -11.00 24.93
CA ASP A 72 -2.07 -12.19 25.57
C ASP A 72 -1.14 -12.93 24.58
N PRO A 73 0.16 -13.07 24.88
CA PRO A 73 1.14 -13.68 23.97
C PRO A 73 0.96 -15.20 23.79
N SER A 74 0.05 -15.84 24.52
CA SER A 74 -0.34 -17.24 24.28
C SER A 74 -1.23 -17.41 23.05
N PHE A 75 -1.82 -16.32 22.55
CA PHE A 75 -2.73 -16.29 21.39
C PHE A 75 -3.98 -17.17 21.52
N SER A 76 -4.49 -17.43 22.74
CA SER A 76 -5.61 -18.35 22.97
C SER A 76 -6.97 -17.91 22.40
N ASP A 77 -7.22 -16.61 22.26
CA ASP A 77 -8.46 -16.06 21.69
C ASP A 77 -8.40 -15.94 20.16
N LEU A 78 -7.20 -15.98 19.58
CA LEU A 78 -6.95 -15.99 18.14
C LEU A 78 -6.81 -17.42 17.61
N LEU A 79 -6.00 -18.24 18.26
CA LEU A 79 -5.62 -19.59 17.85
C LEU A 79 -6.32 -20.63 18.73
N GLY A 80 -7.65 -20.66 18.61
CA GLY A 80 -8.49 -21.61 19.35
C GLY A 80 -8.31 -23.08 18.91
N PRO A 81 -9.01 -24.03 19.57
CA PRO A 81 -8.96 -25.44 19.23
C PRO A 81 -9.27 -25.70 17.76
N GLY A 82 -8.42 -26.46 17.08
CA GLY A 82 -8.57 -26.80 15.66
C GLY A 82 -7.92 -25.81 14.69
N SER A 83 -7.45 -24.65 15.17
CA SER A 83 -6.62 -23.76 14.37
C SER A 83 -5.23 -24.37 14.12
N LYS A 84 -4.61 -24.02 12.98
CA LYS A 84 -3.24 -24.40 12.67
C LYS A 84 -2.50 -23.17 12.16
N ILE A 85 -1.28 -22.99 12.65
CA ILE A 85 -0.34 -21.99 12.16
C ILE A 85 0.90 -22.68 11.58
N GLN A 86 1.27 -22.31 10.37
CA GLN A 86 2.48 -22.77 9.70
C GLN A 86 3.36 -21.56 9.36
N LYS A 87 4.62 -21.54 9.81
CA LYS A 87 5.56 -20.50 9.40
C LYS A 87 5.91 -20.67 7.92
N LEU A 88 5.82 -19.60 7.14
CA LEU A 88 6.25 -19.61 5.73
C LEU A 88 7.77 -19.54 5.64
N THR A 89 8.40 -18.68 6.44
CA THR A 89 9.85 -18.58 6.57
C THR A 89 10.26 -18.38 8.04
N PRO A 90 11.55 -18.49 8.40
CA PRO A 90 11.98 -18.37 9.79
C PRO A 90 11.60 -17.03 10.45
N THR A 91 11.88 -15.91 9.78
CA THR A 91 11.77 -14.57 10.39
C THR A 91 10.47 -13.84 10.02
N THR A 92 9.77 -14.26 8.96
CA THR A 92 8.56 -13.57 8.48
C THR A 92 7.58 -14.52 7.82
N GLY A 93 6.31 -14.16 7.80
CA GLY A 93 5.28 -14.95 7.15
C GLY A 93 4.81 -16.13 8.00
N SER A 94 3.50 -16.20 8.15
CA SER A 94 2.80 -17.40 8.61
C SER A 94 1.53 -17.59 7.79
N GLU A 95 1.06 -18.83 7.69
CA GLU A 95 -0.26 -19.17 7.21
C GLU A 95 -1.09 -19.72 8.37
N VAL A 96 -2.35 -19.29 8.48
CA VAL A 96 -3.30 -19.69 9.52
C VAL A 96 -4.55 -20.26 8.88
N THR A 97 -5.00 -21.40 9.39
CA THR A 97 -6.27 -22.06 9.04
C THR A 97 -7.08 -22.33 10.31
N GLY A 98 -8.40 -22.52 10.16
CA GLY A 98 -9.30 -22.80 11.29
C GLY A 98 -9.66 -21.59 12.16
N VAL A 99 -9.40 -20.38 11.68
CA VAL A 99 -9.77 -19.11 12.34
C VAL A 99 -10.66 -18.31 11.39
N GLN A 100 -11.70 -17.63 11.89
CA GLN A 100 -12.45 -16.63 11.13
C GLN A 100 -12.24 -15.25 11.73
N LEU A 101 -11.59 -14.37 10.97
CA LEU A 101 -11.28 -13.00 11.42
C LEU A 101 -12.53 -12.24 11.85
N SER A 102 -13.61 -12.36 11.08
CA SER A 102 -14.91 -11.73 11.35
C SER A 102 -15.53 -12.09 12.70
N LYS A 103 -15.12 -13.22 13.29
CA LYS A 103 -15.67 -13.74 14.56
C LYS A 103 -14.79 -13.47 15.77
N LEU A 104 -13.66 -12.78 15.59
CA LEU A 104 -12.75 -12.49 16.69
C LEU A 104 -13.38 -11.51 17.70
N SER A 105 -13.25 -11.86 18.98
CA SER A 105 -13.50 -10.95 20.09
C SER A 105 -12.45 -9.82 20.11
N SER A 106 -12.64 -8.78 20.91
CA SER A 106 -11.62 -7.73 21.08
C SER A 106 -10.25 -8.31 21.49
N LYS A 107 -10.23 -9.26 22.43
CA LYS A 107 -9.00 -9.96 22.83
C LYS A 107 -8.34 -10.72 21.68
N GLY A 108 -9.15 -11.39 20.84
CA GLY A 108 -8.66 -12.07 19.65
C GLY A 108 -8.08 -11.09 18.62
N LYS A 109 -8.63 -9.87 18.52
CA LYS A 109 -8.10 -8.81 17.66
C LYS A 109 -6.80 -8.21 18.21
N ASP A 110 -6.67 -8.02 19.52
CA ASP A 110 -5.39 -7.62 20.15
C ASP A 110 -4.30 -8.66 19.85
N GLN A 111 -4.63 -9.94 20.06
CA GLN A 111 -3.75 -11.06 19.71
C GLN A 111 -3.40 -11.13 18.22
N LEU A 112 -4.34 -10.78 17.33
CA LEU A 112 -4.07 -10.66 15.90
C LEU A 112 -3.05 -9.55 15.62
N ALA A 113 -3.21 -8.38 16.23
CA ALA A 113 -2.26 -7.28 16.09
C ALA A 113 -0.84 -7.71 16.52
N LEU A 114 -0.72 -8.37 17.68
CA LEU A 114 0.58 -8.86 18.16
C LEU A 114 1.16 -9.96 17.27
N LEU A 115 0.37 -10.95 16.84
CA LEU A 115 0.84 -12.03 15.97
C LEU A 115 1.36 -11.45 14.65
N VAL A 116 0.63 -10.51 14.05
CA VAL A 116 1.03 -9.87 12.80
C VAL A 116 2.25 -8.98 13.01
N ALA A 117 2.36 -8.24 14.11
CA ALA A 117 3.56 -7.47 14.43
C ALA A 117 4.81 -8.37 14.62
N GLN A 118 4.65 -9.56 15.20
CA GLN A 118 5.74 -10.52 15.38
C GLN A 118 6.12 -11.24 14.08
N ARG A 119 5.13 -11.70 13.30
CA ARG A 119 5.33 -12.48 12.07
C ARG A 119 5.44 -11.62 10.81
N LYS A 120 5.21 -10.32 10.96
CA LYS A 120 5.26 -9.25 9.97
C LYS A 120 4.15 -9.35 8.90
N VAL A 121 3.84 -10.55 8.43
CA VAL A 121 2.71 -10.88 7.56
C VAL A 121 2.13 -12.24 7.93
N VAL A 122 0.81 -12.36 7.89
CA VAL A 122 0.05 -13.60 8.15
C VAL A 122 -1.06 -13.74 7.10
N ALA A 123 -1.10 -14.89 6.42
CA ALA A 123 -2.16 -15.26 5.51
C ALA A 123 -3.20 -16.12 6.23
N PHE A 124 -4.46 -15.69 6.25
CA PHE A 124 -5.59 -16.45 6.78
C PHE A 124 -6.37 -17.04 5.60
N ARG A 125 -6.58 -18.36 5.61
CA ARG A 125 -7.32 -19.07 4.55
C ARG A 125 -8.79 -19.22 4.89
N ASP A 126 -9.62 -19.47 3.87
CA ASP A 126 -11.05 -19.78 3.99
C ASP A 126 -11.87 -18.72 4.76
N GLN A 127 -11.57 -17.44 4.55
CA GLN A 127 -12.21 -16.30 5.21
C GLN A 127 -13.48 -15.82 4.51
N ASP A 128 -14.40 -15.24 5.29
CA ASP A 128 -15.68 -14.70 4.83
C ASP A 128 -15.71 -13.18 4.58
N LEU A 129 -14.61 -12.45 4.85
CA LEU A 129 -14.56 -10.98 4.77
C LEU A 129 -15.10 -10.39 3.46
N ALA A 130 -14.82 -11.03 2.32
CA ALA A 130 -15.30 -10.60 1.01
C ALA A 130 -16.84 -10.70 0.86
N SER A 131 -17.46 -11.65 1.57
CA SER A 131 -18.88 -11.95 1.49
C SER A 131 -19.72 -11.20 2.54
N LEU A 132 -19.09 -10.57 3.52
CA LEU A 132 -19.77 -9.72 4.49
C LEU A 132 -20.29 -8.43 3.84
N PRO A 133 -21.29 -7.78 4.44
CA PRO A 133 -21.54 -6.36 4.18
C PRO A 133 -20.24 -5.56 4.32
N ILE A 134 -19.96 -4.67 3.37
CA ILE A 134 -18.70 -3.90 3.35
C ILE A 134 -18.51 -3.12 4.67
N GLN A 135 -19.62 -2.62 5.25
CA GLN A 135 -19.58 -1.94 6.53
C GLN A 135 -19.08 -2.84 7.66
N ASP A 136 -19.48 -4.11 7.73
CA ASP A 136 -19.04 -5.03 8.77
C ASP A 136 -17.53 -5.32 8.66
N ALA A 137 -17.01 -5.44 7.43
CA ALA A 137 -15.58 -5.57 7.19
C ALA A 137 -14.82 -4.30 7.62
N LEU A 138 -15.38 -3.12 7.34
CA LEU A 138 -14.84 -1.83 7.81
C LEU A 138 -14.87 -1.72 9.33
N ASP A 139 -15.94 -2.13 9.99
CA ASP A 139 -16.05 -2.10 11.46
C ASP A 139 -15.04 -3.05 12.10
N PHE A 140 -14.79 -4.21 11.49
CA PHE A 140 -13.72 -5.11 11.90
C PHE A 140 -12.34 -4.44 11.81
N GLY A 141 -11.99 -3.87 10.65
CA GLY A 141 -10.69 -3.22 10.46
C GLY A 141 -10.53 -1.93 11.25
N GLY A 142 -11.63 -1.22 11.53
CA GLY A 142 -11.66 0.03 12.29
C GLY A 142 -11.21 -0.13 13.74
N TYR A 143 -11.26 -1.37 14.26
CA TYR A 143 -10.67 -1.71 15.55
C TYR A 143 -9.18 -1.37 15.62
N PHE A 144 -8.43 -1.55 14.53
CA PHE A 144 -6.98 -1.36 14.49
C PHE A 144 -6.57 0.10 14.23
N GLY A 145 -7.52 1.00 14.01
CA GLY A 145 -7.26 2.42 13.75
C GLY A 145 -8.23 3.05 12.75
N ARG A 146 -8.16 4.38 12.63
CA ARG A 146 -8.96 5.14 11.64
C ARG A 146 -8.60 4.69 10.22
N HIS A 147 -9.60 4.40 9.40
CA HIS A 147 -9.37 4.03 7.99
C HIS A 147 -8.71 5.16 7.20
N HIS A 148 -7.63 4.84 6.49
CA HIS A 148 -7.09 5.70 5.45
C HIS A 148 -7.99 5.67 4.23
N ILE A 149 -8.39 6.85 3.74
CA ILE A 149 -9.11 6.98 2.48
C ILE A 149 -8.10 7.36 1.40
N HIS A 150 -7.85 6.44 0.47
CA HIS A 150 -6.77 6.58 -0.50
C HIS A 150 -7.12 7.62 -1.60
N PRO A 151 -6.22 8.58 -1.88
CA PRO A 151 -6.58 9.75 -2.70
C PRO A 151 -6.69 9.46 -4.20
N THR A 152 -6.10 8.37 -4.69
CA THR A 152 -5.97 8.10 -6.13
C THR A 152 -6.55 6.77 -6.60
N SER A 153 -7.13 5.96 -5.71
CA SER A 153 -7.65 4.64 -6.07
C SER A 153 -9.14 4.63 -6.31
N GLY A 154 -9.62 3.57 -6.97
CA GLY A 154 -11.03 3.26 -6.99
C GLY A 154 -11.47 2.72 -5.63
N ALA A 155 -12.75 2.89 -5.34
CA ALA A 155 -13.42 2.34 -4.17
C ALA A 155 -14.79 1.78 -4.58
N PRO A 156 -15.38 0.86 -3.79
CA PRO A 156 -16.77 0.46 -3.94
C PRO A 156 -17.70 1.66 -3.75
N ASP A 157 -18.88 1.61 -4.37
CA ASP A 157 -19.88 2.68 -4.25
C ASP A 157 -20.27 2.91 -2.79
N GLY A 158 -20.21 4.15 -2.33
CA GLY A 158 -20.51 4.52 -0.94
C GLY A 158 -19.47 4.12 0.13
N TYR A 159 -18.37 3.43 -0.24
CA TYR A 159 -17.36 2.94 0.72
C TYR A 159 -15.93 3.40 0.36
N PRO A 160 -15.63 4.71 0.39
CA PRO A 160 -14.33 5.26 0.01
C PRO A 160 -13.15 4.76 0.88
N GLN A 161 -13.43 4.20 2.06
CA GLN A 161 -12.46 3.61 2.98
C GLN A 161 -11.84 2.30 2.45
N ILE A 162 -12.50 1.63 1.48
CA ILE A 162 -11.95 0.43 0.84
C ILE A 162 -11.09 0.83 -0.35
N HIS A 163 -9.80 0.49 -0.28
CA HIS A 163 -8.88 0.66 -1.39
C HIS A 163 -8.92 -0.58 -2.29
N LEU A 164 -9.23 -0.41 -3.58
CA LEU A 164 -9.29 -1.52 -4.53
C LEU A 164 -8.00 -1.64 -5.36
N VAL A 165 -7.44 -2.85 -5.34
CA VAL A 165 -6.35 -3.26 -6.24
C VAL A 165 -6.97 -4.07 -7.37
N HIS A 166 -7.31 -3.37 -8.45
CA HIS A 166 -8.01 -3.96 -9.59
C HIS A 166 -7.13 -3.94 -10.84
N ARG A 167 -6.90 -5.12 -11.42
CA ARG A 167 -6.35 -5.29 -12.75
C ARG A 167 -7.36 -6.01 -13.62
N LYS A 168 -7.66 -5.40 -14.76
CA LYS A 168 -8.53 -6.00 -15.75
C LYS A 168 -7.80 -7.14 -16.45
N GLY A 169 -8.56 -8.16 -16.79
CA GLY A 169 -8.08 -9.30 -17.54
C GLY A 169 -7.82 -8.98 -19.02
N ASN A 170 -6.89 -8.06 -19.32
CA ASN A 170 -6.59 -7.67 -20.70
C ASN A 170 -5.22 -8.23 -21.13
N LYS A 171 -5.21 -8.98 -22.22
CA LYS A 171 -3.98 -9.44 -22.87
C LYS A 171 -3.16 -8.21 -23.34
N GLY A 172 -1.89 -8.16 -22.96
CA GLY A 172 -0.94 -7.10 -23.37
C GLY A 172 -0.60 -6.01 -22.35
N GLU A 173 -1.29 -5.93 -21.19
CA GLU A 173 -0.91 -4.96 -20.14
C GLU A 173 0.53 -5.20 -19.64
N GLN A 174 0.93 -6.47 -19.58
CA GLN A 174 2.29 -6.88 -19.21
C GLN A 174 3.30 -6.54 -20.30
N ASP A 175 2.96 -6.71 -21.58
CA ASP A 175 3.87 -6.41 -22.69
C ASP A 175 4.25 -4.92 -22.70
N ALA A 176 3.28 -4.03 -22.48
CA ALA A 176 3.53 -2.60 -22.37
C ALA A 176 4.42 -2.26 -21.15
N PHE A 177 4.25 -2.96 -20.03
CA PHE A 177 5.11 -2.78 -18.86
C PHE A 177 6.54 -3.26 -19.12
N PHE A 178 6.69 -4.45 -19.71
CA PHE A 178 8.00 -5.06 -19.98
C PHE A 178 8.73 -4.46 -21.18
N ALA A 179 8.05 -3.64 -21.99
CA ALA A 179 8.69 -2.83 -23.03
C ALA A 179 9.67 -1.78 -22.43
N GLU A 180 9.42 -1.30 -21.22
CA GLU A 180 10.24 -0.27 -20.56
C GLU A 180 10.97 -0.77 -19.32
N LYS A 181 10.57 -1.93 -18.75
CA LYS A 181 11.06 -2.41 -17.46
C LYS A 181 11.42 -3.88 -17.50
N ASN A 182 12.47 -4.25 -16.78
CA ASN A 182 12.90 -5.66 -16.67
C ASN A 182 12.13 -6.45 -15.61
N SER A 183 11.44 -5.78 -14.68
CA SER A 183 10.80 -6.43 -13.53
C SER A 183 9.61 -5.63 -13.02
N THR A 184 8.58 -6.34 -12.58
CA THR A 184 7.39 -5.78 -11.93
C THR A 184 7.60 -5.53 -10.44
N VAL A 185 8.74 -5.95 -9.89
CA VAL A 185 9.08 -5.77 -8.47
C VAL A 185 9.22 -4.28 -8.14
N ALA A 186 8.43 -3.84 -7.17
CA ALA A 186 8.41 -2.47 -6.66
C ALA A 186 8.13 -2.50 -5.15
N TRP A 187 9.20 -2.62 -4.36
CA TRP A 187 9.14 -2.68 -2.90
C TRP A 187 8.67 -1.35 -2.29
N HIS A 188 7.57 -1.41 -1.56
CA HIS A 188 7.05 -0.26 -0.81
C HIS A 188 6.35 -0.67 0.49
N SER A 189 6.39 0.24 1.47
CA SER A 189 5.41 0.27 2.55
C SER A 189 4.33 1.26 2.15
N ASP A 190 3.08 0.96 2.45
CA ASP A 190 1.93 1.74 2.03
C ASP A 190 1.95 3.15 2.63
N VAL A 191 1.66 4.13 1.77
CA VAL A 191 1.29 5.51 2.12
C VAL A 191 2.22 6.18 3.15
N THR A 192 3.52 5.85 3.13
CA THR A 192 4.50 6.40 4.09
C THR A 192 4.72 7.91 3.98
N TYR A 193 4.16 8.56 2.95
CA TYR A 193 4.14 10.02 2.85
C TYR A 193 3.17 10.69 3.81
N GLU A 194 2.21 9.97 4.41
CA GLU A 194 1.30 10.53 5.40
C GLU A 194 2.01 10.77 6.72
N GLN A 195 1.50 11.70 7.53
CA GLN A 195 2.05 11.97 8.86
C GLN A 195 1.85 10.78 9.82
N GLN A 196 0.73 10.08 9.69
CA GLN A 196 0.39 8.85 10.39
C GLN A 196 0.11 7.74 9.35
N PRO A 197 1.14 7.03 8.88
CA PRO A 197 1.00 5.97 7.89
C PRO A 197 0.16 4.78 8.41
N PRO A 198 -0.25 3.87 7.51
CA PRO A 198 -0.94 2.64 7.90
C PRO A 198 -0.15 1.72 8.83
N GLY A 199 -0.87 0.98 9.68
CA GLY A 199 -0.37 -0.09 10.55
C GLY A 199 -0.79 -1.48 10.08
N THR A 200 -1.55 -2.20 10.93
CA THR A 200 -2.13 -3.52 10.63
C THR A 200 -3.07 -3.42 9.44
N THR A 201 -2.61 -3.85 8.27
CA THR A 201 -3.30 -3.68 7.00
C THR A 201 -3.86 -5.01 6.51
N PHE A 202 -5.08 -5.00 6.00
CA PHE A 202 -5.82 -6.19 5.56
C PHE A 202 -6.04 -6.13 4.06
N LEU A 203 -5.70 -7.20 3.33
CA LEU A 203 -5.95 -7.33 1.91
C LEU A 203 -6.60 -8.68 1.65
N TYR A 204 -7.79 -8.66 1.07
CA TYR A 204 -8.55 -9.87 0.79
C TYR A 204 -8.86 -10.00 -0.68
N ILE A 205 -8.73 -11.22 -1.18
CA ILE A 205 -8.86 -11.56 -2.58
C ILE A 205 -10.33 -11.70 -2.96
N LEU A 206 -10.70 -11.07 -4.07
CA LEU A 206 -12.05 -11.12 -4.65
C LEU A 206 -12.04 -11.97 -5.92
N ASP A 207 -11.07 -11.73 -6.80
CA ASP A 207 -10.77 -12.55 -7.98
C ASP A 207 -9.26 -12.74 -8.08
N THR A 208 -8.83 -13.97 -8.37
CA THR A 208 -7.42 -14.33 -8.56
C THR A 208 -7.24 -15.13 -9.84
N PRO A 209 -6.13 -14.94 -10.57
CA PRO A 209 -5.74 -15.91 -11.60
C PRO A 209 -5.49 -17.30 -10.97
N GLU A 210 -5.60 -18.35 -11.77
CA GLU A 210 -5.29 -19.73 -11.35
C GLU A 210 -3.85 -19.87 -10.83
N VAL A 211 -2.91 -19.20 -11.51
CA VAL A 211 -1.48 -19.15 -11.16
C VAL A 211 -0.94 -17.74 -11.38
N GLY A 212 -0.01 -17.33 -10.50
CA GLY A 212 0.61 -16.01 -10.54
C GLY A 212 -0.18 -14.97 -9.74
N GLY A 213 0.32 -13.73 -9.73
CA GLY A 213 -0.31 -12.63 -9.00
C GLY A 213 -0.02 -12.65 -7.51
N ASP A 214 1.03 -13.33 -7.07
CA ASP A 214 1.43 -13.41 -5.68
C ASP A 214 1.83 -12.03 -5.13
N THR A 215 1.86 -11.92 -3.80
CA THR A 215 2.44 -10.76 -3.13
C THR A 215 3.68 -11.19 -2.37
N ALA A 216 4.79 -10.52 -2.62
CA ALA A 216 6.02 -10.70 -1.85
C ALA A 216 6.10 -9.65 -0.74
N PHE A 217 6.68 -10.03 0.39
CA PHE A 217 6.88 -9.22 1.58
C PHE A 217 8.34 -9.34 2.01
N VAL A 218 8.91 -8.27 2.54
CA VAL A 218 10.26 -8.25 3.13
C VAL A 218 10.18 -7.76 4.56
N ASN A 219 10.90 -8.46 5.45
CA ASN A 219 11.01 -8.10 6.86
C ASN A 219 12.03 -6.96 7.04
N GLN A 220 11.55 -5.74 7.31
CA GLN A 220 12.43 -4.59 7.50
C GLN A 220 13.11 -4.55 8.88
N VAL A 221 12.61 -5.32 9.87
CA VAL A 221 13.31 -5.55 11.14
C VAL A 221 14.56 -6.39 10.90
N GLU A 222 14.42 -7.51 10.19
CA GLU A 222 15.56 -8.38 9.88
C GLU A 222 16.56 -7.68 8.96
N ALA A 223 16.07 -6.86 8.01
CA ALA A 223 16.94 -6.00 7.22
C ALA A 223 17.78 -5.05 8.10
N TYR A 224 17.19 -4.44 9.14
CA TYR A 224 17.93 -3.61 10.09
C TYR A 224 18.94 -4.43 10.92
N ASN A 225 18.51 -5.58 11.47
CA ASN A 225 19.33 -6.43 12.33
C ASN A 225 20.62 -6.91 11.66
N ARG A 226 20.60 -7.09 10.34
CA ARG A 226 21.74 -7.57 9.53
C ARG A 226 22.75 -6.49 9.17
N LEU A 227 22.46 -5.23 9.43
CA LEU A 227 23.43 -4.15 9.26
C LEU A 227 24.54 -4.29 10.31
N SER A 228 25.76 -3.92 9.96
CA SER A 228 26.85 -3.86 10.93
C SER A 228 26.56 -2.81 12.01
N PRO A 229 27.10 -2.96 13.23
CA PRO A 229 26.92 -1.96 14.30
C PRO A 229 27.27 -0.53 13.85
N ALA A 230 28.36 -0.36 13.09
CA ALA A 230 28.76 0.94 12.55
C ALA A 230 27.72 1.57 11.61
N ILE A 231 27.02 0.76 10.80
CA ILE A 231 25.94 1.27 9.94
C ILE A 231 24.68 1.56 10.78
N LYS A 232 24.32 0.69 11.73
CA LYS A 232 23.19 0.95 12.64
C LYS A 232 23.36 2.28 13.39
N GLU A 233 24.56 2.51 13.95
CA GLU A 233 24.92 3.77 14.61
C GLU A 233 24.84 4.96 13.65
N ARG A 234 25.37 4.82 12.42
CA ARG A 234 25.32 5.89 11.42
C ARG A 234 23.89 6.27 11.01
N LEU A 235 22.97 5.31 10.97
CA LEU A 235 21.58 5.55 10.59
C LEU A 235 20.75 6.19 11.70
N HIS A 236 21.16 6.04 12.96
CA HIS A 236 20.44 6.54 14.11
C HIS A 236 20.19 8.05 14.00
N GLY A 237 18.95 8.48 14.24
CA GLY A 237 18.55 9.89 14.21
C GLY A 237 18.39 10.50 12.81
N LEU A 238 18.78 9.79 11.74
CA LEU A 238 18.53 10.26 10.38
C LEU A 238 17.04 10.18 10.05
N LYS A 239 16.56 11.18 9.32
CA LYS A 239 15.20 11.22 8.76
C LYS A 239 15.25 11.22 7.25
N ALA A 240 14.20 10.71 6.62
CA ALA A 240 14.00 10.81 5.19
C ALA A 240 12.68 11.50 4.85
N VAL A 241 12.66 12.18 3.72
CA VAL A 241 11.46 12.79 3.14
C VAL A 241 10.70 11.72 2.35
N HIS A 242 9.44 11.51 2.71
CA HIS A 242 8.50 10.67 1.99
C HIS A 242 7.50 11.55 1.25
N SER A 243 7.26 11.29 -0.04
CA SER A 243 6.47 12.15 -0.92
C SER A 243 5.33 11.41 -1.62
N GLY A 244 4.12 11.97 -1.52
CA GLY A 244 2.95 11.51 -2.26
C GLY A 244 2.76 12.20 -3.62
N PHE A 245 3.58 13.20 -3.94
CA PHE A 245 3.43 14.01 -5.16
C PHE A 245 3.56 13.17 -6.42
N GLU A 246 4.53 12.26 -6.48
CA GLU A 246 4.81 11.45 -7.65
C GLU A 246 3.66 10.46 -7.92
N GLN A 247 3.03 9.92 -6.86
CA GLN A 247 1.83 9.09 -6.99
C GLN A 247 0.64 9.90 -7.51
N ALA A 248 0.44 11.12 -7.01
CA ALA A 248 -0.62 12.00 -7.48
C ALA A 248 -0.41 12.44 -8.93
N GLU A 249 0.81 12.81 -9.32
CA GLU A 249 1.17 13.14 -10.69
C GLU A 249 0.98 11.95 -11.64
N PHE A 250 1.43 10.76 -11.24
CA PHE A 250 1.21 9.54 -12.01
C PHE A 250 -0.29 9.24 -12.21
N SER A 251 -1.12 9.44 -11.18
CA SER A 251 -2.58 9.33 -11.31
C SER A 251 -3.13 10.33 -12.32
N ARG A 252 -2.76 11.62 -12.22
CA ARG A 252 -3.21 12.68 -13.14
C ARG A 252 -2.83 12.40 -14.59
N GLN A 253 -1.58 11.97 -14.84
CA GLN A 253 -1.09 11.65 -16.18
C GLN A 253 -1.89 10.52 -16.86
N ARG A 254 -2.45 9.60 -16.06
CA ARG A 254 -3.31 8.52 -16.54
C ARG A 254 -4.81 8.88 -16.54
N GLY A 255 -5.14 10.15 -16.31
CA GLY A 255 -6.53 10.61 -16.20
C GLY A 255 -7.27 10.03 -14.99
N GLY A 256 -6.54 9.61 -13.95
CA GLY A 256 -7.07 9.11 -12.69
C GLY A 256 -7.49 10.23 -11.74
N VAL A 257 -8.12 9.83 -10.62
CA VAL A 257 -8.56 10.76 -9.57
C VAL A 257 -7.40 11.19 -8.68
N VAL A 258 -7.50 12.42 -8.16
CA VAL A 258 -6.71 12.90 -7.03
C VAL A 258 -7.68 13.68 -6.15
N ARG A 259 -8.11 13.04 -5.05
CA ARG A 259 -9.18 13.54 -4.18
C ARG A 259 -8.66 14.28 -2.95
N ARG A 260 -7.40 14.08 -2.57
CA ARG A 260 -6.71 14.85 -1.53
C ARG A 260 -5.41 15.40 -2.10
N ASP A 261 -5.03 16.59 -1.68
CA ASP A 261 -3.75 17.17 -2.06
C ASP A 261 -2.59 16.32 -1.55
N PRO A 262 -1.56 16.06 -2.38
CA PRO A 262 -0.41 15.26 -1.95
C PRO A 262 0.40 16.01 -0.90
N VAL A 263 0.96 15.26 0.04
CA VAL A 263 1.79 15.77 1.13
C VAL A 263 3.21 15.21 1.05
N LYS A 264 4.13 15.86 1.77
CA LYS A 264 5.45 15.33 2.11
C LYS A 264 5.61 15.35 3.62
N ASN A 265 6.18 14.28 4.17
CA ASN A 265 6.49 14.20 5.59
C ASN A 265 7.88 13.63 5.80
N GLU A 266 8.51 14.07 6.89
CA GLU A 266 9.79 13.53 7.35
C GLU A 266 9.55 12.47 8.42
N HIS A 267 10.14 11.30 8.18
CA HIS A 267 10.08 10.15 9.08
C HIS A 267 11.49 9.65 9.38
N PRO A 268 11.74 9.04 10.56
CA PRO A 268 13.04 8.45 10.85
C PRO A 268 13.32 7.29 9.88
N ILE A 269 14.57 7.15 9.44
CA ILE A 269 15.02 6.07 8.55
C ILE A 269 15.04 4.72 9.28
N VAL A 270 15.26 4.76 10.59
CA VAL A 270 15.08 3.63 11.50
C VAL A 270 13.93 3.98 12.42
N ARG A 271 12.88 3.17 12.43
CA ARG A 271 11.76 3.36 13.35
C ARG A 271 11.72 2.27 14.41
N THR A 272 11.05 2.55 15.53
CA THR A 272 10.74 1.57 16.57
C THR A 272 9.28 1.14 16.46
N HIS A 273 9.02 -0.16 16.52
CA HIS A 273 7.65 -0.69 16.60
C HIS A 273 7.11 -0.54 18.04
N PRO A 274 5.94 0.09 18.26
CA PRO A 274 5.42 0.37 19.60
C PRO A 274 5.13 -0.89 20.43
N ALA A 275 4.52 -1.94 19.85
CA ALA A 275 4.24 -3.18 20.59
C ALA A 275 5.47 -4.08 20.81
N THR A 276 6.31 -4.29 19.79
CA THR A 276 7.41 -5.27 19.88
C THR A 276 8.73 -4.66 20.34
N GLY A 277 8.88 -3.33 20.30
CA GLY A 277 10.15 -2.64 20.58
C GLY A 277 11.22 -2.84 19.49
N GLU A 278 10.94 -3.63 18.45
CA GLU A 278 11.89 -3.90 17.38
C GLU A 278 12.21 -2.63 16.57
N LYS A 279 13.47 -2.51 16.14
CA LYS A 279 13.89 -1.49 15.18
C LYS A 279 13.75 -2.03 13.76
N ALA A 280 13.24 -1.20 12.84
CA ALA A 280 13.09 -1.53 11.44
C ALA A 280 13.57 -0.39 10.54
N LEU A 281 14.13 -0.73 9.39
CA LEU A 281 14.30 0.24 8.31
C LEU A 281 12.92 0.77 7.88
N PHE A 282 12.82 2.08 7.64
CA PHE A 282 11.59 2.75 7.22
C PHE A 282 11.84 3.61 5.99
N VAL A 283 12.43 2.99 4.97
CA VAL A 283 12.69 3.60 3.67
C VAL A 283 12.19 2.67 2.58
N ASN A 284 11.70 3.23 1.48
CA ASN A 284 11.22 2.43 0.36
C ASN A 284 11.30 3.17 -0.97
N GLY A 285 11.38 2.40 -2.06
CA GLY A 285 11.49 2.95 -3.41
C GLY A 285 10.22 3.65 -3.90
N GLY A 286 9.06 3.34 -3.32
CA GLY A 286 7.79 3.97 -3.68
C GLY A 286 7.73 5.45 -3.29
N PHE A 287 8.16 5.80 -2.08
CA PHE A 287 7.84 7.11 -1.48
C PHE A 287 9.04 7.87 -0.92
N THR A 288 10.13 7.21 -0.55
CA THR A 288 11.33 7.90 -0.03
C THR A 288 12.04 8.66 -1.14
N ARG A 289 12.47 9.91 -0.87
CA ARG A 289 13.11 10.79 -1.88
C ARG A 289 14.49 11.29 -1.52
N SER A 290 14.71 11.62 -0.26
CA SER A 290 15.98 12.18 0.20
C SER A 290 16.14 11.99 1.69
N ILE A 291 17.39 11.99 2.16
CA ILE A 291 17.75 11.98 3.58
C ILE A 291 17.96 13.42 4.03
N VAL A 292 17.26 13.81 5.09
CA VAL A 292 17.31 15.16 5.65
C VAL A 292 18.72 15.45 6.14
N GLY A 293 19.27 16.61 5.73
CA GLY A 293 20.59 17.07 6.13
C GLY A 293 21.77 16.52 5.31
N LEU A 294 21.55 15.55 4.42
CA LEU A 294 22.58 15.06 3.49
C LEU A 294 22.51 15.76 2.13
N LYS A 295 23.64 15.86 1.44
CA LYS A 295 23.67 16.30 0.04
C LYS A 295 23.05 15.23 -0.86
N LYS A 296 22.73 15.62 -2.09
CA LYS A 296 22.07 14.73 -3.06
C LYS A 296 22.85 13.44 -3.28
N GLU A 297 24.15 13.51 -3.57
CA GLU A 297 24.98 12.34 -3.88
C GLU A 297 25.13 11.42 -2.66
N GLU A 298 25.26 11.99 -1.47
CA GLU A 298 25.34 11.26 -0.19
C GLU A 298 24.01 10.55 0.11
N SER A 299 22.90 11.27 -0.02
CA SER A 299 21.54 10.75 0.16
C SER A 299 21.25 9.63 -0.84
N ASP A 300 21.53 9.84 -2.13
CA ASP A 300 21.28 8.87 -3.18
C ASP A 300 22.13 7.60 -2.98
N ALA A 301 23.39 7.74 -2.58
CA ALA A 301 24.26 6.60 -2.29
C ALA A 301 23.76 5.78 -1.10
N LEU A 302 23.41 6.44 0.02
CA LEU A 302 22.93 5.77 1.22
C LEU A 302 21.54 5.13 1.01
N LEU A 303 20.60 5.84 0.40
CA LEU A 303 19.30 5.28 0.04
C LEU A 303 19.46 4.12 -0.94
N GLY A 304 20.30 4.26 -1.96
CA GLY A 304 20.60 3.20 -2.91
C GLY A 304 21.13 1.93 -2.23
N PHE A 305 22.03 2.07 -1.27
CA PHE A 305 22.51 0.95 -0.45
C PHE A 305 21.36 0.28 0.32
N LEU A 306 20.56 1.06 1.07
CA LEU A 306 19.47 0.53 1.90
C LEU A 306 18.38 -0.14 1.06
N LEU A 307 17.98 0.46 -0.06
CA LEU A 307 16.95 -0.10 -0.95
C LEU A 307 17.43 -1.39 -1.62
N ASN A 308 18.72 -1.46 -2.02
CA ASN A 308 19.29 -2.70 -2.54
C ASN A 308 19.35 -3.79 -1.47
N HIS A 309 19.73 -3.44 -0.24
CA HIS A 309 19.75 -4.36 0.90
C HIS A 309 18.36 -4.93 1.17
N ILE A 310 17.33 -4.08 1.24
CA ILE A 310 15.94 -4.53 1.40
C ILE A 310 15.53 -5.41 0.22
N GLY A 311 15.75 -4.96 -1.02
CA GLY A 311 15.25 -5.65 -2.21
C GLY A 311 15.90 -7.01 -2.50
N ARG A 312 17.16 -7.21 -2.11
CA ARG A 312 17.91 -8.47 -2.35
C ARG A 312 17.76 -9.49 -1.23
N GLY A 313 17.07 -9.13 -0.15
CA GLY A 313 16.91 -9.92 1.07
C GLY A 313 16.03 -11.17 0.96
N ILE A 314 16.24 -12.03 -0.04
CA ILE A 314 15.39 -13.20 -0.32
C ILE A 314 15.25 -14.12 0.92
N ASP A 315 16.27 -14.18 1.76
CA ASP A 315 16.33 -15.00 2.97
C ASP A 315 15.66 -14.37 4.20
N TYR A 316 15.07 -13.18 4.06
CA TYR A 316 14.15 -12.56 5.02
C TYR A 316 12.91 -11.97 4.33
N GLN A 317 12.54 -12.59 3.20
CA GLN A 317 11.30 -12.34 2.47
C GLN A 317 10.32 -13.49 2.67
N ALA A 318 9.02 -13.21 2.51
CA ALA A 318 7.98 -14.22 2.35
C ALA A 318 7.19 -13.93 1.08
N ARG A 319 6.78 -14.97 0.35
CA ARG A 319 5.88 -14.86 -0.79
C ARG A 319 4.56 -15.55 -0.44
N VAL A 320 3.47 -14.81 -0.54
CA VAL A 320 2.13 -15.34 -0.28
C VAL A 320 1.44 -15.58 -1.62
N ARG A 321 1.12 -16.86 -1.87
CA ARG A 321 0.26 -17.26 -2.99
C ARG A 321 -1.20 -17.05 -2.62
N TRP A 322 -1.93 -16.37 -3.50
CA TRP A 322 -3.36 -16.15 -3.34
C TRP A 322 -4.16 -17.42 -3.66
N ALA A 323 -5.22 -17.62 -2.89
CA ALA A 323 -6.24 -18.63 -3.12
C ALA A 323 -7.60 -18.01 -2.75
N PRO A 324 -8.73 -18.44 -3.36
CA PRO A 324 -10.05 -17.94 -2.98
C PRO A 324 -10.27 -17.94 -1.45
N GLY A 325 -10.91 -16.90 -0.92
CA GLY A 325 -11.12 -16.75 0.53
C GLY A 325 -9.86 -16.41 1.34
N THR A 326 -8.74 -16.05 0.72
CA THR A 326 -7.54 -15.63 1.47
C THR A 326 -7.65 -14.18 1.91
N VAL A 327 -7.40 -13.91 3.20
CA VAL A 327 -7.11 -12.57 3.74
C VAL A 327 -5.65 -12.55 4.17
N VAL A 328 -4.87 -11.62 3.64
CA VAL A 328 -3.50 -11.37 4.11
C VAL A 328 -3.51 -10.15 5.01
N VAL A 329 -2.93 -10.30 6.19
CA VAL A 329 -2.76 -9.22 7.17
C VAL A 329 -1.27 -8.98 7.36
N TRP A 330 -0.79 -7.76 7.21
CA TRP A 330 0.60 -7.40 7.47
C TRP A 330 0.71 -6.16 8.33
N ASP A 331 1.84 -6.05 9.01
CA ASP A 331 2.21 -4.84 9.73
C ASP A 331 3.01 -3.92 8.79
N ASN A 332 2.34 -2.89 8.27
CA ASN A 332 2.92 -1.94 7.33
C ASN A 332 4.05 -1.09 7.93
N ARG A 333 4.19 -1.08 9.26
CA ARG A 333 5.24 -0.35 9.96
C ARG A 333 6.60 -1.04 9.83
N VAL A 334 6.62 -2.36 9.65
CA VAL A 334 7.84 -3.17 9.70
C VAL A 334 8.03 -4.06 8.46
N THR A 335 7.18 -3.87 7.44
CA THR A 335 7.26 -4.60 6.18
C THR A 335 7.27 -3.64 5.00
N ALA A 336 7.95 -4.05 3.94
CA ALA A 336 7.66 -3.58 2.60
C ALA A 336 7.13 -4.76 1.78
N HIS A 337 6.36 -4.48 0.73
CA HIS A 337 5.78 -5.50 -0.11
C HIS A 337 5.83 -5.10 -1.59
N SER A 338 5.65 -6.09 -2.44
CA SER A 338 5.56 -5.91 -3.89
C SER A 338 4.49 -6.84 -4.44
N ALA A 339 3.59 -6.28 -5.26
CA ALA A 339 2.76 -7.09 -6.13
C ALA A 339 3.66 -7.74 -7.19
N ILE A 340 3.47 -9.03 -7.45
CA ILE A 340 4.13 -9.73 -8.55
C ILE A 340 3.11 -9.80 -9.69
N VAL A 341 3.51 -9.33 -10.86
CA VAL A 341 2.69 -9.41 -12.07
C VAL A 341 3.36 -10.37 -13.04
N ASP A 342 2.94 -11.64 -12.98
CA ASP A 342 3.57 -12.80 -13.63
C ASP A 342 2.58 -13.79 -14.28
N TRP A 343 1.34 -13.36 -14.59
CA TRP A 343 0.33 -14.23 -15.24
C TRP A 343 -0.12 -13.69 -16.61
N THR A 344 0.07 -14.44 -17.70
CA THR A 344 -0.20 -13.96 -19.07
C THR A 344 -1.58 -14.33 -19.60
N THR A 345 -2.37 -15.06 -18.80
CA THR A 345 -3.69 -15.60 -19.17
C THR A 345 -4.74 -14.51 -19.42
N GLY A 346 -4.51 -13.30 -18.92
CA GLY A 346 -5.50 -12.23 -18.94
C GLY A 346 -6.64 -12.47 -17.97
N GLU A 347 -6.42 -13.24 -16.90
CA GLU A 347 -7.39 -13.37 -15.81
C GLU A 347 -7.43 -12.10 -14.95
N ARG A 348 -8.61 -11.84 -14.38
CA ARG A 348 -8.82 -10.71 -13.46
C ARG A 348 -8.07 -10.96 -12.16
N ARG A 349 -7.41 -9.92 -11.66
CA ARG A 349 -6.90 -9.87 -10.28
C ARG A 349 -7.55 -8.70 -9.56
N HIS A 350 -8.39 -9.00 -8.59
CA HIS A 350 -9.20 -8.03 -7.87
C HIS A 350 -9.06 -8.28 -6.37
N LEU A 351 -8.59 -7.28 -5.62
CA LEU A 351 -8.49 -7.33 -4.17
C LEU A 351 -9.06 -6.07 -3.54
N ALA A 352 -9.61 -6.20 -2.34
CA ALA A 352 -10.02 -5.10 -1.50
C ALA A 352 -9.09 -4.99 -0.28
N ARG A 353 -8.73 -3.75 0.05
CA ARG A 353 -7.81 -3.43 1.14
C ARG A 353 -8.49 -2.51 2.15
N ILE A 354 -8.40 -2.90 3.42
CA ILE A 354 -8.71 -2.06 4.57
C ILE A 354 -7.38 -1.61 5.17
N THR A 355 -7.23 -0.30 5.35
CA THR A 355 -5.94 0.32 5.68
C THR A 355 -6.07 1.21 6.92
N PRO A 356 -6.10 0.63 8.13
CA PRO A 356 -6.08 1.38 9.39
C PRO A 356 -4.79 2.19 9.53
N GLN A 357 -4.92 3.48 9.84
CA GLN A 357 -3.80 4.36 10.19
C GLN A 357 -3.25 4.01 11.58
N ALA A 358 -1.96 4.24 11.77
CA ALA A 358 -1.26 3.97 13.01
C ALA A 358 -0.66 5.24 13.64
N GLU A 359 0.28 5.07 14.56
CA GLU A 359 1.02 6.17 15.16
C GLU A 359 1.93 6.89 14.16
N ARG A 360 2.35 8.11 14.51
CA ARG A 360 3.43 8.78 13.78
C ARG A 360 4.73 7.99 14.00
N PRO A 361 5.49 7.62 12.95
CA PRO A 361 6.75 6.91 13.09
C PRO A 361 7.71 7.66 14.01
N TYR A 362 8.32 6.93 14.94
CA TYR A 362 9.31 7.46 15.87
C TYR A 362 10.46 6.46 16.02
N GLU A 363 11.57 6.94 16.58
CA GLU A 363 12.75 6.14 16.87
C GLU A 363 13.10 6.27 18.37
N THR A 364 13.30 5.15 19.05
CA THR A 364 13.88 5.12 20.40
C THR A 364 15.40 5.34 20.35
N PRO A 365 16.05 5.82 21.42
CA PRO A 365 17.50 5.99 21.47
C PRO A 365 18.26 4.75 21.00
N TYR A 366 19.40 4.96 20.32
CA TYR A 366 20.28 3.86 19.94
C TYR A 366 20.99 3.31 21.18
N VAL A 367 21.01 1.98 21.28
CA VAL A 367 21.74 1.24 22.31
C VAL A 367 22.80 0.42 21.56
N PRO A 368 24.10 0.69 21.79
CA PRO A 368 25.17 -0.10 21.19
C PRO A 368 25.03 -1.59 21.55
N GLU A 369 25.31 -2.47 20.60
CA GLU A 369 25.43 -3.90 20.86
C GLU A 369 26.74 -4.13 21.63
N GLU A 370 26.68 -4.82 22.78
CA GLU A 370 27.84 -5.14 23.62
C GLU A 370 28.82 -6.14 22.97
#